data_AF-A0A7W0T1D2-F1
#
_entry.id   AF-A0A7W0T1D2-F1
#
_cell.length_a   1.000
_cell.length_b   1.000
_cell.length_c   1.000
_cell.angle_alpha   90.00
_cell.angle_beta   90.00
_cell.angle_gamma   90.00
#
_symmetry.space_group_name_H-M   'P 1'
#
loop_
_entity.id
_entity.type
_entity.pdbx_description
1 polymer ?
#
loop_
_entity_poly.entity_id
_entity_poly.type
_entity_poly.pdbx_seq_one_letter_code
_entity_poly.pdbx_strand_id
1 'polypeptide(L)' 'MFGTPFDTPWTIGEGPSATPIFADLKRAARRLQAFPEMGREREDGAREYMLRHHVVLYRHQDDTVYILRVMHPRRLRD' A
#
# COMPACT_ATOMS: atom_id res chain seq x y z
N MET A 1 -16.01 -27.63 -14.50
CA MET A 1 -15.60 -27.23 -13.14
C MET A 1 -14.63 -26.07 -13.30
N PHE A 2 -15.10 -24.82 -13.17
CA PHE A 2 -14.28 -23.63 -13.42
C PHE A 2 -13.50 -23.30 -12.16
N GLY A 3 -12.17 -23.44 -12.21
CA GLY A 3 -11.27 -22.91 -11.17
C GLY A 3 -11.27 -21.39 -11.24
N THR A 4 -11.60 -20.74 -10.14
CA THR A 4 -11.52 -19.29 -10.01
C THR A 4 -10.04 -18.85 -10.03
N PRO A 5 -9.67 -17.79 -10.77
CA PRO A 5 -8.28 -17.34 -10.90
C PRO A 5 -7.68 -16.72 -9.62
N PHE A 6 -8.35 -16.86 -8.47
CA PHE A 6 -8.00 -16.22 -7.19
C PHE A 6 -7.33 -17.15 -6.17
N ASP A 7 -7.13 -18.44 -6.49
CA ASP A 7 -6.60 -19.45 -5.54
C ASP A 7 -5.07 -19.66 -5.59
N THR A 8 -4.34 -18.82 -6.33
CA THR A 8 -2.88 -18.94 -6.35
C THR A 8 -2.30 -18.14 -5.19
N PRO A 9 -1.57 -18.75 -4.22
CA PRO A 9 -0.85 -17.98 -3.22
C PRO A 9 0.18 -17.10 -3.95
N TRP A 10 0.02 -15.79 -3.83
CA TRP A 10 0.96 -14.81 -4.38
C TRP A 10 2.35 -15.09 -3.82
N THR A 11 3.19 -15.76 -4.59
CA THR A 11 4.60 -15.96 -4.24
C THR A 11 5.32 -14.70 -4.69
N ILE A 12 5.57 -13.79 -3.73
CA ILE A 12 6.39 -12.60 -3.98
C ILE A 12 7.79 -13.12 -4.29
N GLY A 13 8.27 -12.92 -5.52
CA GLY A 13 9.65 -13.21 -5.88
C GLY A 13 10.58 -12.36 -5.01
N GLU A 14 11.15 -12.96 -3.97
CA GLU A 14 12.14 -12.33 -3.10
C GLU A 14 13.49 -12.25 -3.83
N GLY A 15 13.60 -11.30 -4.76
CA GLY A 15 14.91 -10.83 -5.21
C GLY A 15 15.58 -10.01 -4.11
N PRO A 16 16.92 -10.03 -3.97
CA PRO A 16 17.65 -9.30 -2.92
C PRO A 16 17.45 -7.77 -2.96
N SER A 17 16.90 -7.24 -4.05
CA SER A 17 16.54 -5.82 -4.19
C SER A 17 15.17 -5.44 -3.58
N ALA A 18 14.33 -6.41 -3.18
CA ALA A 18 12.98 -6.19 -2.63
C ALA A 18 12.94 -6.13 -1.09
N THR A 19 14.00 -6.57 -0.42
CA THR A 19 14.11 -6.59 1.06
C THR A 19 13.99 -5.21 1.72
N PRO A 20 14.58 -4.11 1.19
CA PRO A 20 14.52 -2.81 1.88
C PRO A 20 13.12 -2.20 1.83
N ILE A 21 12.42 -2.31 0.70
CA ILE A 21 11.08 -1.72 0.53
C ILE A 21 10.05 -2.42 1.42
N PHE A 22 10.18 -3.73 1.62
CA PHE A 22 9.22 -4.48 2.45
C PHE A 22 9.32 -4.08 3.92
N ALA A 23 10.53 -3.80 4.42
CA ALA A 23 10.74 -3.28 5.77
C ALA A 23 10.14 -1.87 5.94
N ASP A 24 10.32 -1.01 4.94
CA ASP A 24 9.74 0.34 4.94
C ASP A 24 8.21 0.31 4.92
N LEU A 25 7.61 -0.59 4.14
CA LEU A 25 6.16 -0.79 4.08
C LEU A 25 5.59 -1.27 5.42
N LYS A 26 6.25 -2.22 6.10
CA LYS A 26 5.81 -2.66 7.45
C LYS A 26 5.85 -1.51 8.46
N ARG A 27 6.89 -0.67 8.40
CA ARG A 27 6.99 0.52 9.27
C ARG A 27 5.91 1.54 8.95
N ALA A 28 5.63 1.76 7.67
CA ALA A 28 4.54 2.62 7.22
C ALA A 28 3.18 2.11 7.70
N ALA A 29 2.89 0.81 7.55
CA ALA A 29 1.63 0.22 8.01
C ALA A 29 1.41 0.42 9.51
N ARG A 30 2.45 0.22 10.34
CA ARG A 30 2.36 0.50 11.79
C ARG A 30 2.10 1.97 12.10
N ARG A 31 2.71 2.88 11.34
CA ARG A 31 2.46 4.33 11.49
C ARG A 31 1.04 4.70 11.09
N LEU A 32 0.55 4.17 9.97
CA LEU A 32 -0.81 4.41 9.52
C LEU A 32 -1.83 3.82 10.50
N GLN A 33 -1.55 2.68 11.12
CA GLN A 33 -2.39 2.13 12.18
C GLN A 33 -2.44 3.04 13.41
N ALA A 34 -1.32 3.64 13.81
CA ALA A 34 -1.28 4.55 14.96
C ALA A 34 -1.82 5.97 14.65
N PHE A 35 -1.68 6.42 13.41
CA PHE A 35 -2.02 7.77 12.95
C PHE A 35 -2.70 7.71 11.57
N PRO A 36 -3.93 7.22 11.49
CA PRO A 36 -4.61 6.97 10.22
C PRO A 36 -4.95 8.25 9.44
N GLU A 37 -4.90 9.42 10.07
CA GLU A 37 -5.15 10.70 9.43
C GLU A 37 -3.89 11.36 8.84
N MET A 38 -2.71 10.76 9.04
CA MET A 38 -1.42 11.39 8.67
C MET A 38 -1.20 11.57 7.16
N GLY A 39 -1.98 10.87 6.33
CA GLY A 39 -1.90 10.99 4.88
C GLY A 39 -2.73 12.16 4.38
N ARG A 40 -2.31 12.72 3.25
CA ARG A 40 -3.07 13.77 2.57
C ARG A 40 -4.37 13.19 2.04
N GLU A 41 -5.48 13.76 2.46
CA GLU A 41 -6.81 13.39 1.97
C GLU A 41 -7.03 13.88 0.54
N ARG A 42 -7.67 13.04 -0.27
CA ARG A 42 -8.09 13.29 -1.65
C ARG A 42 -9.60 13.53 -1.68
N GLU A 43 -10.08 14.10 -2.77
CA GLU A 43 -11.52 14.37 -2.97
C GLU A 43 -12.40 13.10 -2.93
N ASP A 44 -11.84 11.93 -3.28
CA ASP A 44 -12.54 10.64 -3.27
C ASP A 44 -12.55 9.94 -1.89
N GLY A 45 -12.11 10.64 -0.83
CA GLY A 45 -12.01 10.12 0.53
C GLY A 45 -10.88 9.10 0.73
N ALA A 46 -10.03 8.86 -0.28
CA ALA A 46 -8.78 8.14 -0.08
C ALA A 46 -7.69 9.08 0.44
N ARG A 47 -6.64 8.51 1.04
CA ARG A 47 -5.49 9.22 1.60
C ARG A 47 -4.20 8.76 0.95
N GLU A 48 -3.29 9.70 0.74
CA GLU A 48 -1.97 9.47 0.18
C GLU A 48 -0.91 9.62 1.27
N TYR A 49 -0.08 8.59 1.43
CA TYR A 49 1.08 8.63 2.30
C TYR A 49 2.36 8.41 1.51
N MET A 50 3.24 9.40 1.54
CA MET A 50 4.54 9.33 0.85
C MET A 50 5.52 8.50 1.66
N LEU A 51 5.97 7.38 1.09
CA LEU A 51 6.95 6.45 1.65
C LEU A 51 8.20 6.41 0.77
N ARG A 52 9.20 7.25 1.09
CA ARG A 52 10.45 7.38 0.33
C ARG A 52 10.19 7.61 -1.17
N HIS A 53 10.27 6.55 -1.98
CA HIS A 53 10.06 6.57 -3.43
C HIS A 53 8.71 5.95 -3.84
N HIS A 54 7.78 5.79 -2.91
CA HIS A 54 6.47 5.21 -3.14
C HIS A 54 5.37 6.07 -2.54
N VAL A 55 4.18 5.98 -3.10
CA VAL A 55 2.94 6.53 -2.57
C VAL A 55 2.07 5.36 -2.16
N VAL A 56 1.69 5.34 -0.89
CA VAL A 56 0.70 4.42 -0.34
C VAL A 56 -0.65 5.11 -0.42
N LEU A 57 -1.54 4.60 -1.27
CA LEU A 57 -2.93 5.02 -1.33
C LEU A 57 -3.73 4.12 -0.39
N TYR A 58 -4.45 4.71 0.55
CA TYR A 58 -5.22 3.97 1.54
C TYR A 58 -6.53 4.67 1.87
N ARG A 59 -7.42 4.00 2.60
CA ARG A 59 -8.62 4.58 3.17
C ARG A 59 -8.71 4.22 4.65
N HIS A 60 -9.22 5.13 5.46
CA HIS A 60 -9.51 4.89 6.87
C HIS A 60 -11.02 4.79 7.05
N GLN A 61 -11.52 3.64 7.50
CA GLN A 61 -12.93 3.39 7.79
C GLN A 61 -13.03 2.44 8.99
N ASP A 62 -13.92 2.74 9.93
CA ASP A 62 -14.23 1.88 11.08
C ASP A 62 -12.97 1.37 11.81
N ASP A 63 -12.09 2.31 12.19
CA ASP A 63 -10.79 2.05 12.86
C ASP A 63 -9.82 1.16 12.07
N THR A 64 -10.11 0.93 10.79
CA THR A 64 -9.34 0.06 9.91
C THR A 64 -8.72 0.85 8.77
N VAL A 65 -7.42 0.64 8.56
CA VAL A 65 -6.66 1.20 7.44
C VAL A 65 -6.63 0.18 6.30
N TYR A 66 -7.33 0.47 5.22
CA TYR A 66 -7.33 -0.32 4.01
C TYR A 66 -6.28 0.23 3.04
N ILE A 67 -5.18 -0.49 2.85
CA ILE A 67 -4.20 -0.15 1.81
C ILE A 67 -4.78 -0.54 0.46
N LEU A 68 -5.09 0.46 -0.37
CA LEU A 68 -5.69 0.26 -1.70
C LEU A 68 -4.60 -0.07 -2.73
N ARG A 69 -3.52 0.73 -2.75
CA ARG A 69 -2.40 0.58 -3.70
C ARG A 69 -1.09 1.10 -3.11
N VAL A 70 0.02 0.52 -3.56
CA VAL A 70 1.37 1.05 -3.36
C VAL A 70 1.98 1.30 -4.73
N MET A 71 2.34 2.55 -5.02
CA MET A 71 2.73 2.98 -6.36
C MET A 71 4.07 3.71 -6.32
N HIS A 72 4.89 3.59 -7.37
CA HIS A 72 6.06 4.45 -7.53
C HIS A 72 5.62 5.73 -8.26
N PRO A 73 5.85 6.95 -7.74
CA PRO A 73 5.28 8.18 -8.29
C PRO A 73 5.76 8.47 -9.72
N ARG A 74 6.95 7.98 -10.11
CA ARG A 74 7.44 8.09 -11.50
C ARG A 74 6.67 7.23 -12.52
N ARG A 75 5.87 6.25 -12.06
CA ARG A 75 4.99 5.42 -12.90
C ARG A 75 3.54 5.92 -12.90
N LEU A 76 3.27 7.05 -12.25
CA LEU A 76 1.94 7.68 -12.18
C LEU A 76 1.75 8.72 -13.30
N ARG A 77 2.19 8.38 -14.52
CA ARG A 77 1.85 9.11 -15.76
C ARG A 77 1.15 8.10 -16.66
N ASP A 78 -0.17 8.10 -16.63
CA ASP A 78 -1.07 7.66 -17.70
C ASP A 78 -2.21 8.68 -17.75
#